data_AF-A0A6C0DB98-F1
#
_entry.id   AF-A0A6C0DB98-F1
#
_cell.length_a   1.000
_cell.length_b   1.000
_cell.length_c   1.000
_cell.angle_alpha   90.00
_cell.angle_beta   90.00
_cell.angle_gamma   90.00
#
_symmetry.space_group_name_H-M   'P 1'
#
loop_
_entity.id
_entity.type
_entity.pdbx_description
1 polymer ?
#
loop_
_entity_poly.entity_id
_entity_poly.type
_entity_poly.pdbx_seq_one_letter_code
_entity_poly.pdbx_strand_id
1 'polypeptide(L)'
;MSVFLDLHIQDFVNSYNILNQRNNGWLGLVSKASVYKPTAIATYTSNGNSHLAHLSVAALPDAEWLLIQCWAPSTDTLEQRFDCLRMLSQQTHFSQEIQIIPNGPTLIQLRTRHPGLLNTCFVLHNRTAPAANPWLLAIAAVPSISQNL
;
A
#
# COMPACT_ATOMS: atom_id res chain seq x y z
N MET A 1 10.03 -20.61 4.85
CA MET A 1 8.65 -20.58 4.31
C MET A 1 8.50 -19.25 3.59
N SER A 2 8.43 -19.26 2.25
CA SER A 2 8.26 -18.04 1.45
C SER A 2 6.86 -17.50 1.69
N VAL A 3 6.74 -16.24 2.10
CA VAL A 3 5.45 -15.57 2.23
C VAL A 3 5.17 -14.92 0.88
N PHE A 4 4.08 -15.32 0.23
CA PHE A 4 3.60 -14.62 -0.94
C PHE A 4 3.11 -13.25 -0.52
N LEU A 5 3.68 -12.22 -1.11
CA LEU A 5 3.38 -10.84 -0.78
C LEU A 5 1.91 -10.48 -1.05
N ASP A 6 1.27 -11.16 -1.99
CA ASP A 6 -0.18 -11.07 -2.23
C ASP A 6 -1.01 -11.48 -1.01
N LEU A 7 -0.64 -12.58 -0.34
CA LEU A 7 -1.30 -13.02 0.90
C LEU A 7 -1.13 -11.98 2.01
N HIS A 8 0.05 -11.36 2.09
CA HIS A 8 0.32 -10.34 3.11
C HIS A 8 -0.56 -9.10 2.93
N ILE A 9 -0.77 -8.67 1.68
CA ILE A 9 -1.67 -7.56 1.36
C ILE A 9 -3.12 -7.96 1.56
N GLN A 10 -3.50 -9.18 1.17
CA GLN A 10 -4.84 -9.73 1.39
C GLN A 10 -5.20 -9.75 2.87
N ASP A 11 -4.28 -10.19 3.72
CA ASP A 11 -4.44 -10.22 5.17
C ASP A 11 -4.69 -8.81 5.75
N PHE A 12 -3.96 -7.81 5.25
CA PHE A 12 -4.20 -6.40 5.62
C PHE A 12 -5.60 -5.95 5.21
N VAL A 13 -5.98 -6.13 3.94
CA VAL A 13 -7.27 -5.65 3.43
C VAL A 13 -8.44 -6.35 4.13
N ASN A 14 -8.32 -7.67 4.35
CA ASN A 14 -9.32 -8.43 5.09
C ASN A 14 -9.44 -7.97 6.54
N SER A 15 -8.31 -7.78 7.23
CA SER A 15 -8.32 -7.26 8.61
C SER A 15 -8.98 -5.89 8.67
N TYR A 16 -8.65 -5.00 7.73
CA TYR A 16 -9.26 -3.67 7.67
C TYR A 16 -10.77 -3.75 7.40
N ASN A 17 -11.19 -4.59 6.45
CA ASN A 17 -12.61 -4.81 6.14
C ASN A 17 -13.39 -5.31 7.36
N ILE A 18 -12.85 -6.29 8.10
CA ILE A 18 -13.49 -6.85 9.30
C ILE A 18 -13.60 -5.79 10.39
N LEU A 19 -12.53 -5.04 10.64
CA LEU A 19 -12.50 -4.03 11.71
C LEU A 19 -13.37 -2.80 11.39
N ASN A 20 -13.54 -2.48 10.11
CA ASN A 20 -14.22 -1.26 9.65
C ASN A 20 -15.50 -1.52 8.83
N GLN A 21 -16.21 -2.63 9.08
CA GLN A 21 -17.45 -2.96 8.37
C GLN A 21 -18.50 -1.82 8.40
N ARG A 22 -18.59 -1.09 9.53
CA ARG A 22 -19.52 0.05 9.67
C ARG A 22 -19.11 1.29 8.88
N ASN A 23 -17.84 1.37 8.45
CA ASN A 23 -17.27 2.48 7.70
C ASN A 23 -16.94 2.08 6.26
N ASN A 24 -17.74 1.18 5.66
CA ASN A 24 -17.57 0.70 4.28
C ASN A 24 -16.23 0.00 3.98
N GLY A 25 -15.51 -0.49 4.99
CA GLY A 25 -14.27 -1.26 4.82
C GLY A 25 -13.27 -0.59 3.86
N TRP A 26 -12.80 -1.34 2.87
CA TRP A 26 -11.88 -0.91 1.83
C TRP A 26 -12.39 0.31 1.05
N LEU A 27 -13.66 0.31 0.65
CA LEU A 27 -14.25 1.43 -0.08
C LEU A 27 -14.24 2.72 0.74
N GLY A 28 -14.49 2.62 2.04
CA GLY A 28 -14.33 3.74 2.96
C GLY A 28 -12.88 4.20 3.05
N LEU A 29 -11.92 3.28 3.15
CA LEU A 29 -10.50 3.61 3.23
C LEU A 29 -10.00 4.38 2.00
N VAL A 30 -10.39 3.95 0.80
CA VAL A 30 -9.95 4.59 -0.45
C VAL A 30 -10.86 5.74 -0.89
N SER A 31 -11.93 6.05 -0.17
CA SER A 31 -12.84 7.14 -0.52
C SER A 31 -12.33 8.48 -0.03
N LYS A 32 -12.28 9.47 -0.92
CA LYS A 32 -11.94 10.87 -0.58
C LYS A 32 -12.87 11.46 0.48
N ALA A 33 -14.14 11.07 0.49
CA ALA A 33 -15.14 11.57 1.44
C ALA A 33 -14.91 11.07 2.88
N SER A 34 -14.23 9.94 3.03
CA SER A 34 -13.96 9.32 4.33
C SER A 34 -12.59 9.70 4.90
N VAL A 35 -11.71 10.26 4.07
CA VAL A 35 -10.35 10.68 4.45
C VAL A 35 -10.41 12.04 5.14
N TYR A 36 -10.94 12.05 6.36
CA TYR A 36 -10.84 13.19 7.28
C TYR A 36 -10.00 12.88 8.53
N LYS A 37 -9.14 11.86 8.44
CA LYS A 37 -8.05 11.67 9.42
C LYS A 37 -6.72 11.59 8.67
N PRO A 38 -5.92 12.67 8.71
CA PRO A 38 -4.59 12.68 8.14
C PRO A 38 -3.77 11.74 9.01
N THR A 39 -3.27 10.67 8.42
CA THR A 39 -2.38 9.73 9.10
C THR A 39 -3.05 8.82 10.13
N ALA A 40 -3.01 7.51 9.86
CA ALA A 40 -3.54 6.48 10.76
C ALA A 40 -2.62 5.26 10.82
N ILE A 41 -2.66 4.53 11.94
CA ILE A 41 -1.96 3.25 12.08
C ILE A 41 -3.01 2.15 12.16
N ALA A 42 -2.88 1.15 11.28
CA ALA A 42 -3.72 -0.03 11.25
C ALA A 42 -2.91 -1.26 11.68
N THR A 43 -3.48 -2.05 12.59
CA THR A 43 -2.94 -3.35 12.99
C THR A 43 -3.59 -4.45 12.17
N TYR A 44 -2.82 -5.43 11.70
CA TYR A 44 -3.34 -6.62 11.02
C TYR A 44 -2.51 -7.84 11.37
N THR A 45 -3.11 -9.02 11.24
CA THR A 45 -2.41 -10.29 11.47
C THR A 45 -2.13 -10.95 10.14
N SER A 46 -0.88 -11.34 9.91
CA SER A 46 -0.47 -12.08 8.72
C SER A 46 0.53 -13.17 9.11
N ASN A 47 0.25 -14.41 8.67
CA ASN A 47 1.02 -15.61 9.05
C ASN A 47 1.22 -15.75 10.57
N GLY A 48 0.14 -15.55 11.35
CA GLY A 48 0.17 -15.65 12.81
C GLY A 48 0.92 -14.52 13.54
N ASN A 49 1.50 -13.56 12.81
CA ASN A 49 2.22 -12.43 13.39
C ASN A 49 1.40 -11.14 13.28
N SER A 50 1.50 -10.27 14.28
CA SER A 50 0.91 -8.93 14.23
C SER A 50 1.84 -7.96 13.50
N HIS A 51 1.27 -7.18 12.60
CA HIS A 51 1.95 -6.18 11.78
C HIS A 51 1.27 -4.82 11.94
N LEU A 52 2.02 -3.77 11.64
CA LEU A 52 1.55 -2.39 11.61
C LEU A 52 1.65 -1.86 10.18
N ALA A 53 0.57 -1.26 9.72
CA ALA A 53 0.50 -0.50 8.49
C ALA A 53 0.23 0.97 8.81
N HIS A 54 1.07 1.85 8.29
CA HIS A 54 0.88 3.29 8.38
C HIS A 54 0.17 3.78 7.13
N LEU A 55 -0.91 4.52 7.34
CA LEU A 55 -1.76 5.06 6.29
C LEU A 55 -1.53 6.56 6.26
N SER A 56 -1.23 7.13 5.11
CA SER A 56 -1.10 8.58 4.94
C SER A 56 -1.61 8.98 3.57
N VAL A 57 -2.17 10.17 3.45
CA VAL A 57 -2.58 10.70 2.14
C VAL A 57 -1.59 11.74 1.68
N ALA A 58 -1.11 11.57 0.45
CA ALA A 58 -0.20 12.48 -0.22
C ALA A 58 -0.90 13.05 -1.45
N ALA A 59 -0.97 14.38 -1.53
CA ALA A 59 -1.35 15.07 -2.75
C ALA A 59 -0.13 15.14 -3.66
N LEU A 60 -0.14 14.37 -4.76
CA LEU A 60 0.87 14.39 -5.79
C LEU A 60 0.37 15.19 -7.01
N PRO A 61 1.26 15.66 -7.91
CA PRO A 61 0.85 16.48 -9.06
C PRO A 61 -0.16 15.80 -9.99
N ASP A 62 -0.16 14.47 -10.02
CA ASP A 62 -1.04 13.66 -10.87
C ASP A 62 -2.38 13.33 -10.20
N ALA A 63 -2.39 13.12 -8.88
CA ALA A 63 -3.59 12.77 -8.11
C ALA A 63 -3.34 12.78 -6.60
N GLU A 64 -4.39 12.55 -5.82
CA GLU A 64 -4.27 12.21 -4.41
C GLU A 64 -4.07 10.69 -4.23
N TRP A 65 -3.08 10.33 -3.42
CA TRP A 65 -2.67 8.96 -3.18
C TRP A 65 -2.78 8.60 -1.70
N LEU A 66 -3.44 7.48 -1.41
CA LEU A 66 -3.35 6.78 -0.15
C LEU A 66 -2.09 5.92 -0.15
N LEU A 67 -1.13 6.26 0.70
CA LEU A 67 0.08 5.48 0.94
C LEU A 67 -0.17 4.55 2.12
N ILE A 68 0.05 3.25 1.89
CA ILE A 68 -0.08 2.18 2.89
C ILE A 68 1.31 1.58 3.07
N GLN A 69 1.99 1.95 4.15
CA GLN A 69 3.38 1.59 4.39
C GLN A 69 3.46 0.52 5.48
N CYS A 70 4.08 -0.62 5.17
CA CYS A 70 4.28 -1.68 6.15
C CYS A 70 5.58 -2.46 5.91
N TRP A 71 5.97 -3.22 6.92
CA TRP A 71 7.10 -4.14 6.83
C TRP A 71 6.63 -5.47 6.27
N ALA A 72 7.23 -5.89 5.15
CA ALA A 72 6.95 -7.18 4.53
C ALA A 72 8.18 -8.10 4.60
N PRO A 73 7.97 -9.43 4.58
CA PRO A 73 9.06 -10.38 4.32
C PRO A 73 9.72 -10.11 2.96
N SER A 74 10.99 -10.53 2.81
CA SER A 74 11.81 -10.22 1.63
C SER A 74 11.10 -10.53 0.30
N THR A 75 11.30 -9.64 -0.67
CA THR A 75 10.63 -9.64 -1.97
C THR A 75 11.49 -10.25 -3.08
N ASP A 76 12.52 -11.01 -2.73
CA ASP A 76 13.62 -11.39 -3.63
C ASP A 76 13.23 -12.43 -4.70
N THR A 77 11.97 -12.84 -4.79
CA THR A 77 11.50 -13.84 -5.76
C THR A 77 10.36 -13.31 -6.62
N LEU A 78 10.57 -13.32 -7.93
CA LEU A 78 9.69 -12.85 -9.03
C LEU A 78 8.35 -13.63 -9.19
N GLU A 79 8.11 -14.68 -8.42
CA GLU A 79 6.86 -15.47 -8.49
C GLU A 79 5.75 -14.90 -7.58
N GLN A 80 5.51 -13.59 -7.66
CA GLN A 80 4.39 -12.97 -6.95
C GLN A 80 3.19 -12.89 -7.89
N ARG A 81 2.27 -13.83 -7.76
CA ARG A 81 0.92 -13.72 -8.35
C ARG A 81 0.09 -12.84 -7.43
N PHE A 82 -0.37 -11.71 -7.94
CA PHE A 82 -1.12 -10.70 -7.20
C PHE A 82 -2.62 -10.82 -7.43
N ASP A 83 -3.18 -12.00 -7.17
CA ASP A 83 -4.56 -12.31 -7.51
C ASP A 83 -5.55 -11.57 -6.59
N CYS A 84 -5.20 -11.33 -5.32
CA CYS A 84 -6.03 -10.56 -4.40
C CYS A 84 -6.11 -9.08 -4.80
N LEU A 85 -4.97 -8.47 -5.12
CA LEU A 85 -4.93 -7.11 -5.62
C LEU A 85 -5.67 -6.94 -6.94
N ARG A 86 -5.62 -7.96 -7.81
CA ARG A 86 -6.39 -7.97 -9.07
C ARG A 86 -7.89 -7.98 -8.83
N MET A 87 -8.38 -8.68 -7.81
CA MET A 87 -9.80 -8.65 -7.45
C MET A 87 -10.23 -7.31 -6.84
N LEU A 88 -9.40 -6.73 -5.98
CA LEU A 88 -9.67 -5.42 -5.36
C LEU A 88 -9.61 -4.29 -6.39
N SER A 89 -8.68 -4.39 -7.35
CA SER A 89 -8.56 -3.44 -8.45
C SER A 89 -9.79 -3.51 -9.34
N GLN A 90 -10.25 -4.69 -9.77
CA GLN A 90 -11.44 -4.81 -10.64
C GLN A 90 -12.70 -4.08 -10.14
N GLN A 91 -12.85 -3.87 -8.83
CA GLN A 91 -13.98 -3.12 -8.26
C GLN A 91 -13.71 -1.62 -8.05
N THR A 92 -12.45 -1.19 -7.92
CA THR A 92 -12.12 0.18 -7.46
C THR A 92 -10.98 0.87 -8.21
N HIS A 93 -10.04 0.12 -8.80
CA HIS A 93 -8.81 0.60 -9.45
C HIS A 93 -8.57 -0.13 -10.77
N PHE A 94 -8.34 0.57 -11.88
CA PHE A 94 -8.25 -0.04 -13.20
C PHE A 94 -6.83 -0.51 -13.59
N SER A 95 -5.81 -0.08 -12.84
CA SER A 95 -4.40 -0.37 -13.16
C SER A 95 -3.66 -0.82 -11.91
N GLN A 96 -2.73 -1.75 -12.11
CA GLN A 96 -1.78 -2.21 -11.11
C GLN A 96 -0.38 -2.17 -11.71
N GLU A 97 0.53 -1.48 -11.03
CA GLU A 97 1.95 -1.38 -11.39
C GLU A 97 2.80 -1.78 -10.20
N ILE A 98 3.85 -2.58 -10.43
CA ILE A 98 4.74 -3.06 -9.39
C ILE A 98 6.14 -2.58 -9.72
N GLN A 99 6.74 -1.85 -8.79
CA GLN A 99 8.10 -1.35 -8.91
C GLN A 99 8.94 -1.93 -7.77
N ILE A 100 9.86 -2.80 -8.13
CA ILE A 100 10.83 -3.37 -7.18
C ILE A 100 12.07 -2.47 -7.21
N ILE A 101 12.33 -1.77 -6.12
CA ILE A 101 13.51 -0.90 -6.00
C ILE A 101 14.66 -1.75 -5.45
N PRO A 102 15.79 -1.89 -6.18
CA PRO A 102 16.94 -2.63 -5.68
C PRO A 102 17.41 -2.07 -4.34
N ASN A 103 17.55 -2.93 -3.32
CA ASN A 103 17.90 -2.56 -1.94
C ASN A 103 16.92 -1.56 -1.27
N GLY A 104 15.73 -1.38 -1.83
CA GLY A 104 14.71 -0.44 -1.36
C GLY A 104 13.37 -1.13 -1.08
N PRO A 105 12.31 -0.33 -0.86
CA PRO A 105 10.97 -0.87 -0.73
C PRO A 105 10.45 -1.39 -2.07
N THR A 106 9.56 -2.37 -2.01
CA THR A 106 8.71 -2.72 -3.16
C THR A 106 7.48 -1.82 -3.13
N LEU A 107 7.20 -1.17 -4.26
CA LEU A 107 6.03 -0.31 -4.43
C LEU A 107 4.99 -1.05 -5.27
N ILE A 108 3.75 -1.03 -4.81
CA ILE A 108 2.61 -1.54 -5.59
C ILE A 108 1.58 -0.45 -5.70
N GLN A 109 1.43 0.06 -6.90
CA GLN A 109 0.55 1.17 -7.22
C GLN A 109 -0.74 0.67 -7.84
N LEU A 110 -1.86 1.15 -7.33
CA LEU A 110 -3.19 0.94 -7.83
C LEU A 110 -3.74 2.30 -8.25
N ARG A 111 -4.18 2.43 -9.50
CA ARG A 111 -4.76 3.68 -10.01
C ARG A 111 -6.26 3.55 -10.24
N THR A 112 -7.02 4.57 -9.87
CA THR A 112 -8.46 4.63 -10.09
C THR A 112 -8.83 5.69 -11.12
N ARG A 113 -9.95 5.47 -11.83
CA ARG A 113 -10.60 6.49 -12.67
C ARG A 113 -11.77 7.15 -11.94
N HIS A 114 -12.13 6.65 -10.76
CA HIS A 114 -13.26 7.16 -10.01
C HIS A 114 -12.87 8.45 -9.29
N PRO A 115 -13.49 9.61 -9.59
CA PRO A 115 -13.08 10.89 -9.04
C PRO A 115 -13.25 10.99 -7.52
N GLY A 116 -14.15 10.17 -6.95
CA GLY A 116 -14.38 10.08 -5.50
C GLY A 116 -13.45 9.13 -4.75
N LEU A 117 -12.54 8.43 -5.45
CA LEU A 117 -11.58 7.51 -4.86
C LEU A 117 -10.16 8.06 -4.96
N LEU A 118 -9.30 7.65 -4.03
CA LEU A 118 -7.87 7.89 -4.02
C LEU A 118 -7.17 6.82 -4.85
N ASN A 119 -6.05 7.18 -5.49
CA ASN A 119 -5.09 6.16 -5.91
C ASN A 119 -4.48 5.52 -4.65
N THR A 120 -4.01 4.29 -4.74
CA THR A 120 -3.44 3.59 -3.59
C THR A 120 -2.04 3.09 -3.90
N CYS A 121 -1.10 3.26 -2.97
CA CYS A 121 0.25 2.74 -3.09
C CYS A 121 0.61 1.94 -1.83
N PHE A 122 0.88 0.65 -1.99
CA PHE A 122 1.50 -0.16 -0.95
C PHE A 122 3.01 0.00 -1.00
N VAL A 123 3.60 0.46 0.10
CA VAL A 123 5.05 0.61 0.27
C VAL A 123 5.52 -0.48 1.22
N LEU A 124 6.23 -1.46 0.68
CA LEU A 124 6.58 -2.67 1.39
C LEU A 124 8.08 -2.65 1.68
N HIS A 125 8.41 -2.34 2.92
CA HIS A 125 9.78 -2.26 3.38
C HIS A 125 10.30 -3.66 3.70
N ASN A 126 11.46 -4.01 3.14
CA ASN A 126 12.14 -5.25 3.47
C ASN A 126 12.85 -5.10 4.81
N ARG A 127 12.53 -5.96 5.80
CA ARG A 127 13.16 -5.94 7.13
C ARG A 127 14.69 -6.11 7.11
N THR A 128 15.27 -6.62 6.03
CA THR A 128 16.73 -6.81 5.90
C THR A 128 17.47 -5.60 5.36
N ALA A 129 16.79 -4.56 4.88
CA ALA A 129 17.45 -3.34 4.42
C ALA A 129 18.06 -2.59 5.64
N PRO A 130 19.32 -2.13 5.57
CA PRO A 130 19.96 -1.41 6.67
C PRO A 130 19.14 -0.18 7.04
N ALA A 131 19.13 0.14 8.34
CA ALA A 131 18.28 1.09 9.06
C ALA A 131 18.37 2.57 8.62
N ALA A 132 18.41 2.86 7.32
CA ALA A 132 17.91 4.13 6.81
C ALA A 132 16.42 4.15 7.11
N ASN A 133 15.98 5.16 7.86
CA ASN A 133 14.60 5.31 8.27
C ASN A 133 13.70 5.14 7.02
N PRO A 134 12.90 4.06 6.93
CA PRO A 134 12.19 3.69 5.69
C PRO A 134 11.30 4.83 5.16
N TRP A 135 10.87 5.70 6.07
CA TRP A 135 10.06 6.90 5.85
C TRP A 135 10.75 7.97 4.99
N LEU A 136 12.08 8.03 4.95
CA LEU A 136 12.81 8.99 4.10
C LEU A 136 12.93 8.51 2.63
N LEU A 137 12.90 7.20 2.39
CA LEU A 137 13.06 6.64 1.04
C LEU A 137 11.75 6.55 0.27
N ALA A 138 10.61 6.33 0.97
CA ALA A 138 9.30 6.21 0.33
C ALA A 138 8.83 7.52 -0.35
N ILE A 139 9.21 8.68 0.20
CA ILE A 139 8.92 9.98 -0.41
C ILE A 139 9.80 10.20 -1.65
N ALA A 140 11.08 9.82 -1.60
CA ALA A 140 12.01 9.99 -2.71
C ALA A 140 11.79 9.00 -3.87
N ALA A 141 11.13 7.87 -3.63
CA ALA A 141 10.95 6.79 -4.60
C ALA A 141 9.71 6.92 -5.49
N VAL A 142 8.81 7.88 -5.22
CA VAL A 142 7.74 8.23 -6.15
C VAL A 142 8.38 9.04 -7.29
N PRO A 143 8.34 8.56 -8.55
CA PRO A 143 8.93 9.28 -9.67
C PRO A 143 8.04 10.48 -10.06
N SER A 144 8.07 11.51 -9.22
CA SER A 144 7.64 12.88 -9.52
C SER A 144 8.29 13.93 -8.61
N ILE A 145 9.28 13.58 -7.77
CA ILE A 145 9.93 14.53 -6.82
C ILE A 145 11.32 15.01 -7.27
N SER A 146 11.82 14.63 -8.44
CA SER A 146 13.15 15.08 -8.88
C SER A 146 13.18 15.63 -10.30
N GLN A 147 12.42 16.69 -10.60
CA GLN A 147 12.79 17.70 -11.62
C GLN A 147 12.13 19.05 -11.27
N ASN A 148 12.81 19.84 -10.42
CA ASN A 148 12.75 21.31 -10.25
C ASN A 148 12.84 21.71 -8.76
N LEU A 149 14.02 21.48 -8.18
CA LEU A 149 14.64 22.38 -7.21
C LEU A 149 16.09 22.62 -7.66
#